data_AF-V4Y6J3-F1
#
_entry.id   AF-V4Y6J3-F1
#
_cell.length_a   1.000
_cell.length_b   1.000
_cell.length_c   1.000
_cell.angle_alpha   90.00
_cell.angle_beta   90.00
_cell.angle_gamma   90.00
#
_symmetry.space_group_name_H-M   'P 1'
#
loop_
_entity.id
_entity.type
_entity.pdbx_description
1 polymer ?
#
loop_
_entity_poly.entity_id
_entity_poly.type
_entity_poly.pdbx_seq_one_letter_code
_entity_poly.pdbx_strand_id
1 'polypeptide(L)'
;MFLVVECTVVNRGGSATAVPIESIALRGGVRLFARQDDTDAASADDRVDLPPLTDETMFSGVPLRGVLAYDMPSDPRNDLYVRITPPNADDPEHHVPVGSVESLPSL
;
A
#
# COMPACT_ATOMS: atom_id res chain seq x y z
N MET A 1 10.57 -8.80 8.69
CA MET A 1 10.81 -8.64 7.24
C MET A 1 9.62 -7.88 6.70
N PHE A 2 9.84 -6.82 5.93
CA PHE A 2 8.76 -5.97 5.45
C PHE A 2 8.71 -5.97 3.93
N LEU A 3 7.51 -5.81 3.38
CA LEU A 3 7.25 -5.64 1.96
C LEU A 3 6.94 -4.18 1.71
N VAL A 4 7.66 -3.56 0.78
CA VAL A 4 7.36 -2.22 0.26
C VAL A 4 6.67 -2.37 -1.08
N VAL A 5 5.54 -1.70 -1.22
CA VAL A 5 4.75 -1.67 -2.46
C VAL A 5 4.73 -0.24 -2.97
N GLU A 6 5.32 -0.03 -4.14
CA GLU A 6 5.19 1.24 -4.86
C GLU A 6 3.84 1.31 -5.56
N CYS A 7 3.12 2.41 -5.32
CA CYS A 7 1.76 2.61 -5.78
C CYS A 7 1.63 3.93 -6.52
N THR A 8 0.84 3.92 -7.59
CA THR A 8 0.29 5.14 -8.21
C THR A 8 -1.23 5.11 -8.03
N VAL A 9 -1.78 6.08 -7.33
CA VAL A 9 -3.24 6.22 -7.13
C VAL A 9 -3.73 7.41 -7.93
N VAL A 10 -4.88 7.25 -8.59
CA VAL A 10 -5.49 8.32 -9.40
C VAL A 10 -6.95 8.46 -9.02
N ASN A 11 -7.34 9.65 -8.55
CA ASN A 11 -8.73 10.00 -8.35
C ASN A 11 -9.41 10.26 -9.71
N ARG A 12 -10.27 9.34 -10.15
CA ARG A 12 -11.06 9.49 -11.38
C ARG A 12 -12.41 10.18 -11.15
N GLY A 13 -12.76 10.50 -9.91
CA GLY A 13 -13.98 11.22 -9.55
C GLY A 13 -13.87 12.73 -9.81
N GLY A 14 -14.99 13.43 -9.71
CA GLY A 14 -15.06 14.89 -9.92
C GLY A 14 -14.72 15.74 -8.69
N SER A 15 -14.62 15.15 -7.51
CA SER A 15 -14.33 15.84 -6.24
C SER A 15 -13.02 15.37 -5.63
N ALA A 16 -12.35 16.25 -4.89
CA ALA A 16 -11.19 15.86 -4.09
C ALA A 16 -11.57 14.80 -3.06
N THR A 17 -10.69 13.82 -2.83
CA THR A 17 -10.93 12.71 -1.91
C THR A 17 -9.63 12.25 -1.28
N ALA A 18 -9.65 11.73 -0.06
CA ALA A 18 -8.46 11.18 0.57
C ALA A 18 -8.01 9.89 -0.14
N VAL A 19 -6.70 9.59 -0.11
CA VAL A 19 -6.19 8.28 -0.55
C VAL A 19 -6.87 7.19 0.28
N PRO A 20 -7.50 6.18 -0.34
CA PRO A 20 -8.16 5.11 0.39
C PRO A 20 -7.12 4.07 0.85
N ILE A 21 -6.18 4.44 1.73
CA ILE A 21 -5.10 3.54 2.18
C ILE A 21 -5.61 2.29 2.91
N GLU A 22 -6.77 2.38 3.57
CA GLU A 22 -7.41 1.22 4.23
C GLU A 22 -7.98 0.21 3.24
N SER A 23 -8.24 0.64 2.01
CA SER A 23 -8.66 -0.21 0.91
C SER A 23 -7.51 -1.02 0.32
N ILE A 24 -6.25 -0.71 0.66
CA ILE A 24 -5.07 -1.38 0.11
C ILE A 24 -4.39 -2.17 1.23
N ALA A 25 -4.56 -3.49 1.21
CA ALA A 25 -4.12 -4.37 2.30
C ALA A 25 -3.29 -5.55 1.80
N LEU A 26 -2.21 -5.89 2.51
CA LEU A 26 -1.50 -7.15 2.30
C LEU A 26 -2.24 -8.29 3.00
N ARG A 27 -2.51 -9.39 2.31
CA ARG A 27 -3.11 -10.58 2.93
C ARG A 27 -2.24 -11.10 4.08
N GLY A 28 -2.79 -11.09 5.30
CA GLY A 28 -2.08 -11.57 6.50
C GLY A 28 -0.94 -10.67 6.97
N GLY A 29 -0.69 -9.55 6.29
CA GLY A 29 0.29 -8.55 6.70
C GLY A 29 -0.33 -7.44 7.54
N VAL A 30 0.54 -6.67 8.21
CA VAL A 30 0.15 -5.50 9.00
C VAL A 30 0.78 -4.26 8.38
N ARG A 31 -0.01 -3.22 8.09
CA ARG A 31 0.52 -1.94 7.56
C ARG A 31 1.37 -1.28 8.64
N LEU A 32 2.59 -0.88 8.30
CA LEU A 32 3.54 -0.31 9.25
C LEU A 32 3.24 1.16 9.57
N PHE A 33 2.80 1.92 8.56
CA PHE A 33 2.63 3.37 8.66
C PHE A 33 1.17 3.71 8.37
N ALA A 34 0.31 3.53 9.38
CA ALA A 34 -1.12 3.77 9.21
C ALA A 34 -1.50 5.25 9.20
N ARG A 35 -0.66 6.12 9.76
CA ARG A 35 -0.87 7.56 9.92
C ARG A 35 0.40 8.35 9.59
N GLN A 36 0.24 9.59 9.17
CA GLN A 36 1.34 10.49 8.82
C GLN A 36 2.34 10.70 9.96
N ASP A 37 1.89 10.75 11.22
CA ASP A 37 2.78 10.90 12.38
C ASP A 37 3.71 9.68 12.59
N ASP A 38 3.24 8.47 12.27
CA ASP A 38 4.05 7.24 12.36
C ASP A 38 5.06 7.13 11.21
N THR A 39 4.80 7.89 10.14
CA THR A 39 5.48 7.86 8.86
C THR A 39 6.74 8.72 8.84
N ASP A 40 6.72 9.85 9.55
CA ASP A 40 7.87 10.75 9.67
C ASP A 40 9.06 10.10 10.39
N ALA A 41 8.81 9.11 11.26
CA ALA A 41 9.87 8.32 11.92
C ALA A 41 10.51 7.26 11.00
N ALA A 42 9.77 6.80 9.98
CA ALA A 42 10.20 5.76 9.05
C ALA A 42 10.84 6.30 7.77
N SER A 43 10.61 7.58 7.46
CA SER A 43 11.25 8.31 6.36
C SER A 43 12.78 8.44 6.52
N ALA A 44 13.36 7.87 7.59
CA ALA A 44 14.79 7.68 7.79
C ALA A 44 15.36 6.40 7.13
N ASP A 45 14.53 5.55 6.54
CA ASP A 45 14.96 4.38 5.76
C ASP A 45 15.34 4.80 4.33
N ASP A 46 16.64 4.78 4.05
CA ASP A 46 17.26 5.21 2.79
C ASP A 46 17.06 4.22 1.62
N ARG A 47 16.34 3.11 1.84
CA ARG A 47 16.08 2.10 0.82
C ARG A 47 14.85 2.38 -0.04
N VAL A 48 14.09 3.44 0.24
CA VAL A 48 12.86 3.77 -0.47
C VAL A 48 12.92 5.17 -1.06
N ASP A 49 12.89 5.26 -2.39
CA ASP A 49 13.04 6.52 -3.13
C ASP A 49 11.75 7.38 -3.18
N LEU A 50 10.63 6.83 -2.73
CA LEU A 50 9.31 7.46 -2.83
C LEU A 50 8.72 7.73 -1.44
N PRO A 51 7.99 8.85 -1.27
CA PRO A 51 7.36 9.14 -0.02
C PRO A 51 6.27 8.10 0.29
N PRO A 52 6.04 7.80 1.57
CA PRO A 52 4.95 6.97 2.02
C PRO A 52 3.57 7.55 1.69
N LEU A 53 2.64 6.70 1.26
CA LEU A 53 1.25 7.05 1.02
C LEU A 53 0.48 7.04 2.35
N THR A 54 -0.05 8.20 2.72
CA THR A 54 -0.88 8.39 3.93
C THR A 54 -2.30 8.83 3.53
N ASP A 55 -2.98 9.62 4.36
CA ASP A 55 -4.32 10.16 4.15
C ASP A 55 -4.35 11.46 3.32
N GLU A 56 -3.35 11.64 2.45
CA GLU A 56 -3.26 12.81 1.56
C GLU A 56 -4.52 13.01 0.69
N THR A 57 -4.83 14.27 0.40
CA THR A 57 -5.96 14.62 -0.47
C THR A 57 -5.58 14.49 -1.94
N MET A 58 -6.28 13.62 -2.66
CA MET A 58 -6.15 13.43 -4.10
C MET A 58 -7.12 14.35 -4.87
N PHE A 59 -6.56 15.18 -5.75
CA PHE A 59 -7.34 15.97 -6.70
C PHE A 59 -7.70 15.16 -7.95
N SER A 60 -8.82 15.52 -8.58
CA SER A 60 -9.32 14.83 -9.78
C SER A 60 -8.27 14.81 -10.90
N GLY A 61 -8.00 13.61 -11.44
CA GLY A 61 -7.09 13.38 -12.56
C GLY A 61 -5.60 13.53 -12.23
N VAL A 62 -5.23 14.00 -11.03
CA VAL A 62 -3.83 14.16 -10.63
C VAL A 62 -3.33 12.85 -10.01
N PRO A 63 -2.30 12.20 -10.59
CA PRO A 63 -1.74 10.98 -10.00
C PRO A 63 -0.93 11.32 -8.74
N LEU A 64 -1.15 10.54 -7.69
CA LEU A 64 -0.33 10.53 -6.48
C LEU A 64 0.55 9.28 -6.50
N ARG A 65 1.84 9.44 -6.22
CA ARG A 65 2.82 8.35 -6.15
C ARG A 65 3.42 8.26 -4.77
N GLY A 66 3.57 7.05 -4.28
CA GLY A 66 4.25 6.80 -3.03
C GLY A 66 4.31 5.31 -2.69
N VAL A 67 4.65 4.99 -1.46
CA VAL A 67 4.81 3.61 -0.99
C VAL A 67 3.87 3.22 0.13
N LEU A 68 3.55 1.93 0.19
CA LEU A 68 2.93 1.30 1.34
C LEU A 68 3.85 0.22 1.86
N ALA A 69 4.16 0.26 3.16
CA ALA A 69 5.00 -0.74 3.81
C ALA A 69 4.16 -1.64 4.71
N TYR A 70 4.42 -2.94 4.63
CA TYR A 70 3.72 -3.96 5.41
C TYR A 70 4.72 -4.90 6.08
N ASP A 71 4.47 -5.24 7.34
CA ASP A 71 5.07 -6.42 7.94
C ASP A 71 4.52 -7.65 7.25
N MET A 72 5.44 -8.51 6.77
CA MET A 72 5.05 -9.78 6.18
C MET A 72 4.62 -10.76 7.27
N PRO A 73 3.61 -11.60 6.99
CA PRO A 73 3.26 -12.69 7.88
C PRO A 73 4.45 -13.63 8.11
N SER A 74 4.52 -14.22 9.29
CA SER A 74 5.64 -15.07 9.72
C SER A 74 5.64 -16.48 9.11
N ASP A 75 4.50 -16.96 8.56
CA ASP A 75 4.46 -18.25 7.86
C ASP A 75 4.98 -18.10 6.42
N PRO A 76 6.11 -18.76 6.08
CA PRO A 76 6.74 -18.63 4.78
C PRO A 76 5.91 -19.21 3.61
N ARG A 77 4.93 -20.07 3.91
CA ARG A 77 4.05 -20.70 2.92
C ARG A 77 2.85 -19.83 2.55
N ASN A 78 2.72 -18.64 3.13
CA ASN A 78 1.64 -17.75 2.78
C ASN A 78 1.86 -17.18 1.38
N ASP A 79 0.88 -17.42 0.51
CA ASP A 79 0.75 -16.69 -0.74
C ASP A 79 0.35 -15.24 -0.44
N LEU A 80 1.27 -14.33 -0.75
CA LEU A 80 1.09 -12.90 -0.58
C LEU A 80 0.39 -12.32 -1.81
N TYR A 81 -0.63 -11.51 -1.54
CA TYR A 81 -1.22 -10.63 -2.53
C TYR A 81 -1.63 -9.32 -1.87
N VAL A 82 -1.54 -8.25 -2.65
CA VAL A 82 -2.12 -6.96 -2.29
C VAL A 82 -3.58 -6.97 -2.71
N ARG A 83 -4.46 -6.74 -1.75
CA ARG A 83 -5.90 -6.61 -1.94
C ARG A 83 -6.24 -5.14 -2.06
N ILE A 84 -6.94 -4.79 -3.12
CA ILE A 84 -7.43 -3.44 -3.39
C ILE A 84 -8.96 -3.49 -3.42
N THR A 85 -9.58 -3.01 -2.35
CA THR A 85 -11.05 -2.95 -2.21
C THR A 85 -11.51 -1.54 -2.60
N PRO A 86 -12.09 -1.34 -3.79
CA PRO A 86 -12.52 0.00 -4.20
C PRO A 86 -13.51 0.61 -3.18
N PRO A 87 -13.51 1.94 -3.00
CA PRO A 87 -14.40 2.61 -2.05
C PRO A 87 -15.88 2.50 -2.44
N ASN A 88 -16.17 2.22 -3.71
CA ASN A 88 -17.51 1.91 -4.18
C ASN A 88 -17.75 0.40 -4.09
N ALA A 89 -18.79 -0.01 -3.35
CA ALA A 89 -19.11 -1.41 -3.10
C ALA A 89 -19.51 -2.20 -4.36
N ASP A 90 -19.93 -1.51 -5.42
CA ASP A 90 -20.30 -2.12 -6.70
C ASP A 90 -19.07 -2.41 -7.59
N ASP A 91 -17.91 -1.83 -7.29
CA ASP A 91 -16.68 -2.08 -8.03
C ASP A 91 -16.00 -3.36 -7.53
N PRO A 92 -15.43 -4.19 -8.43
CA PRO A 92 -14.82 -5.45 -8.05
C PRO A 92 -13.55 -5.24 -7.20
N GLU A 93 -13.38 -6.10 -6.20
CA GLU A 93 -12.11 -6.19 -5.49
C GLU A 93 -11.02 -6.73 -6.42
N HIS A 94 -9.82 -6.16 -6.33
CA HIS A 94 -8.66 -6.57 -7.12
C HIS A 94 -7.59 -7.21 -6.24
N HIS A 95 -7.04 -8.34 -6.69
CA HIS A 95 -5.92 -9.02 -6.03
C HIS A 95 -4.69 -8.97 -6.95
N VAL A 96 -3.62 -8.37 -6.47
CA VAL A 96 -2.33 -8.31 -7.16
C VAL A 96 -1.40 -9.33 -6.51
N PRO A 97 -1.08 -10.45 -7.19
CA PRO A 97 -0.21 -11.47 -6.63
C PRO A 97 1.21 -10.92 -6.48
N VAL A 98 1.80 -11.11 -5.30
CA VAL A 98 3.20 -10.79 -5.01
C VAL A 98 4.07 -12.06 -5.12
N GLY A 99 3.51 -13.21 -4.72
CA GLY A 99 4.20 -14.50 -4.68
C GLY A 99 4.24 -15.07 -3.27
N SER A 100 4.97 -16.17 -3.06
CA SER A 100 5.21 -16.71 -1.72
C SER A 100 6.40 -16.01 -1.06
N VAL A 101 6.42 -15.95 0.27
CA VAL A 101 7.55 -15.38 1.03
C VAL A 101 8.87 -16.09 0.66
N GLU A 102 8.84 -17.41 0.45
CA GLU A 102 10.01 -18.20 0.05
C GLU A 102 10.53 -17.85 -1.36
N SER A 103 9.64 -17.36 -2.23
CA SER A 103 10.00 -16.95 -3.59
C SER A 103 10.54 -15.53 -3.68
N LEU A 104 10.37 -14.73 -2.61
CA LEU A 104 10.86 -13.37 -2.57
C LEU A 104 12.38 -13.38 -2.30
N PRO A 105 13.17 -12.63 -3.08
CA PRO A 105 14.59 -12.50 -2.81
C PRO A 105 14.77 -11.86 -1.43
N SER A 106 15.49 -12.55 -0.54
CA SER A 106 15.95 -11.96 0.71
C SER A 106 16.97 -10.87 0.38
N LEU A 107 16.61 -9.62 0.66
CA LEU A 107 17.53 -8.47 0.67
C LEU A 107 18.19 -8.32 2.05
#